data_AF-A6ICM1-F1
#
_entry.id   AF-A6ICM1-F1
#
_cell.length_a   1.000
_cell.length_b   1.000
_cell.length_c   1.000
_cell.angle_alpha   90.00
_cell.angle_beta   90.00
_cell.angle_gamma   90.00
#
_symmetry.space_group_name_H-M   'P 1'
#
loop_
_entity.id
_entity.type
_entity.pdbx_description
1 polymer ?
#
loop_
_entity_poly.entity_id
_entity_poly.type
_entity_poly.pdbx_seq_one_letter_code
_entity_poly.pdbx_strand_id
1 'polypeptide(L)'
;MLRLYASMLHERRIIITSSKLSTRVKNKSLEDVVMLNVDTNTLESPFNDVNSLPSDVVSALKNKLKKQSTATGDGVARAFLRAQAALFGSYRDALRYKPGEPITFCEESFVKHRSSVMKQFLETAVNLQLFKQFIDGRLAKLNAGRGFSDIFEEEITSGGFCGGSPRSYQQWVYTVKKGGALFNTAVTKATPAVRTAYKFAKSHARLGLKEVKSRLRHKDNEEDYGTCSGLVQYTPVYTLHHERGETREKQKLSQAHLKRPHKSLDGTLE
;
A
#
# COMPACT_ATOMS: atom_id res chain seq x y z
N MET A 1 -4.41 -11.87 -21.33
CA MET A 1 -4.06 -11.50 -19.94
C MET A 1 -2.55 -11.39 -19.69
N LEU A 2 -1.75 -12.47 -19.76
CA LEU A 2 -0.32 -12.39 -19.41
C LEU A 2 0.51 -11.41 -20.27
N ARG A 3 0.29 -11.42 -21.60
CA ARG A 3 0.96 -10.45 -22.51
C ARG A 3 0.55 -9.01 -22.20
N LEU A 4 -0.74 -8.78 -21.93
CA LEU A 4 -1.25 -7.46 -21.54
C LEU A 4 -0.62 -6.98 -20.22
N TYR A 5 -0.53 -7.86 -19.23
CA TYR A 5 0.14 -7.58 -17.96
C TYR A 5 1.61 -7.21 -18.15
N ALA A 6 2.36 -7.95 -18.97
CA ALA A 6 3.74 -7.61 -19.29
C ALA A 6 3.86 -6.22 -19.95
N SER A 7 2.97 -5.89 -20.88
CA SER A 7 2.95 -4.56 -21.49
C SER A 7 2.59 -3.45 -20.50
N MET A 8 1.68 -3.70 -19.54
CA MET A 8 1.41 -2.75 -18.45
C MET A 8 2.63 -2.52 -17.56
N LEU A 9 3.41 -3.58 -17.28
CA LEU A 9 4.65 -3.46 -16.50
C LEU A 9 5.73 -2.63 -17.19
N HIS A 10 5.70 -2.52 -18.51
CA HIS A 10 6.63 -1.69 -19.27
C HIS A 10 6.02 -0.33 -19.65
N GLU A 11 4.91 0.07 -19.00
CA GLU A 11 4.20 1.33 -19.24
C GLU A 11 3.83 1.54 -20.72
N ARG A 12 3.59 0.45 -21.45
CA ARG A 12 3.19 0.53 -22.85
C ARG A 12 1.83 1.19 -22.97
N ARG A 13 1.68 2.02 -24.00
CA ARG A 13 0.36 2.55 -24.38
C ARG A 13 -0.48 1.41 -24.91
N ILE A 14 -1.60 1.14 -24.23
CA ILE A 14 -2.53 0.08 -24.60
C ILE A 14 -3.80 0.72 -25.15
N ILE A 15 -4.18 0.35 -26.38
CA ILE A 15 -5.47 0.73 -26.97
C ILE A 15 -6.38 -0.49 -26.96
N ILE A 16 -7.54 -0.33 -26.36
CA ILE A 16 -8.63 -1.31 -26.38
C ILE A 16 -9.52 -0.98 -27.57
N THR A 17 -9.70 -1.94 -28.48
CA THR A 17 -10.50 -1.77 -29.70
C THR A 17 -11.52 -2.90 -29.84
N SER A 18 -12.52 -2.67 -30.68
CA SER A 18 -13.49 -3.66 -31.12
C SER A 18 -13.44 -3.79 -32.64
N SER A 19 -14.07 -4.82 -33.20
CA SER A 19 -14.11 -5.10 -34.64
C SER A 19 -14.56 -3.88 -35.46
N LYS A 20 -15.48 -3.08 -34.92
CA LYS A 20 -16.06 -1.89 -35.58
C LYS A 20 -15.10 -0.69 -35.64
N LEU A 21 -14.14 -0.62 -34.72
CA LEU A 21 -13.20 0.50 -34.59
C LEU A 21 -11.78 0.12 -35.03
N SER A 22 -11.45 -1.17 -35.06
CA SER A 22 -10.12 -1.69 -35.39
C SER A 22 -9.59 -1.17 -36.73
N THR A 23 -10.39 -1.20 -37.80
CA THR A 23 -9.99 -0.69 -39.11
C THR A 23 -9.69 0.81 -39.09
N ARG A 24 -10.51 1.60 -38.41
CA ARG A 24 -10.31 3.06 -38.28
C ARG A 24 -9.09 3.42 -37.44
N VAL A 25 -8.78 2.62 -36.42
CA VAL A 25 -7.61 2.79 -35.55
C VAL A 25 -6.34 2.37 -36.29
N LYS A 26 -6.36 1.26 -37.01
CA LYS A 26 -5.23 0.77 -37.83
C LYS A 26 -4.90 1.67 -39.02
N ASN A 27 -5.89 2.38 -39.56
CA ASN A 27 -5.67 3.36 -40.63
C ASN A 27 -4.98 4.65 -40.16
N LYS A 28 -4.75 4.81 -38.86
CA LYS A 28 -3.91 5.87 -38.31
C LYS A 28 -2.49 5.32 -38.10
N SER A 29 -1.47 6.13 -38.38
CA SER A 29 -0.07 5.80 -38.11
C SER A 29 0.23 5.83 -36.61
N LEU A 30 -0.24 4.82 -35.90
CA LEU A 30 0.01 4.64 -34.47
C LEU A 30 1.34 3.88 -34.31
N GLU A 31 2.37 4.61 -33.92
CA GLU A 31 3.66 4.02 -33.58
C GLU A 31 3.66 3.52 -32.13
N ASP A 32 4.30 2.39 -31.89
CA ASP A 32 4.64 1.91 -30.54
C ASP A 32 3.45 1.70 -29.58
N VAL A 33 2.34 1.18 -30.11
CA VAL A 33 1.12 0.87 -29.34
C VAL A 33 0.86 -0.64 -29.25
N VAL A 34 0.38 -1.07 -28.08
CA VAL A 34 -0.18 -2.41 -27.87
C VAL A 34 -1.68 -2.37 -28.09
N MET A 35 -2.20 -3.14 -29.03
CA MET A 35 -3.64 -3.19 -29.35
C MET A 35 -4.28 -4.46 -28.82
N LEU A 36 -5.32 -4.31 -28.00
CA LEU A 36 -6.18 -5.40 -27.54
C LEU A 36 -7.53 -5.31 -28.25
N ASN A 37 -7.83 -6.29 -29.11
CA ASN A 37 -9.18 -6.49 -29.63
C ASN A 37 -9.97 -7.36 -28.66
N VAL A 38 -11.02 -6.81 -28.06
CA VAL A 38 -11.84 -7.52 -27.06
C VAL A 38 -12.79 -8.54 -27.69
N ASP A 39 -13.22 -8.34 -28.94
CA ASP A 39 -14.17 -9.24 -29.60
C ASP A 39 -13.49 -10.56 -29.96
N THR A 40 -12.25 -10.49 -30.44
CA THR A 40 -11.46 -11.65 -30.87
C THR A 40 -10.46 -12.12 -29.80
N ASN A 41 -10.35 -11.41 -28.66
CA ASN A 41 -9.32 -11.62 -27.64
C ASN A 41 -7.88 -11.63 -28.21
N THR A 42 -7.63 -10.92 -29.31
CA THR A 42 -6.31 -10.86 -29.95
C THR A 42 -5.52 -9.65 -29.45
N LEU A 43 -4.28 -9.89 -29.03
CA LEU A 43 -3.35 -8.84 -28.62
C LEU A 43 -2.23 -8.71 -29.66
N GLU A 44 -2.19 -7.56 -30.33
CA GLU A 44 -1.14 -7.16 -31.26
C GLU A 44 -0.16 -6.24 -30.51
N SER A 45 1.12 -6.58 -30.54
CA SER A 45 2.18 -5.82 -29.85
C SER A 45 3.45 -5.89 -30.68
N PRO A 46 4.09 -4.76 -31.01
CA PRO A 46 5.42 -4.76 -31.62
C PRO A 46 6.51 -5.16 -30.61
N PHE A 47 6.19 -5.14 -29.32
CA PHE A 47 7.11 -5.45 -28.23
C PHE A 47 7.04 -6.91 -27.80
N ASN A 48 8.18 -7.40 -27.34
CA ASN A 48 8.32 -8.72 -26.75
C ASN A 48 8.46 -8.68 -25.21
N ASP A 49 7.58 -7.92 -24.56
CA ASP A 49 7.64 -7.62 -23.12
C ASP A 49 7.50 -8.86 -22.21
N VAL A 50 6.96 -9.98 -22.71
CA VAL A 50 6.87 -11.21 -21.90
C VAL A 50 8.23 -11.86 -21.71
N ASN A 51 9.13 -11.72 -22.68
CA ASN A 51 10.45 -12.37 -22.64
C ASN A 51 11.43 -11.64 -21.72
N SER A 52 11.17 -10.37 -21.37
CA SER A 52 11.94 -9.65 -20.34
C SER A 52 11.52 -10.04 -18.92
N LEU A 53 10.40 -10.74 -18.74
CA LEU A 53 9.97 -11.21 -17.43
C LEU A 53 10.64 -12.54 -17.05
N PRO A 54 11.02 -12.73 -15.78
CA PRO A 54 11.50 -14.02 -15.26
C PRO A 54 10.49 -15.16 -15.51
N SER A 55 10.96 -16.24 -16.13
CA SER A 55 10.10 -17.35 -16.59
C SER A 55 9.44 -18.12 -15.44
N ASP A 56 10.06 -18.17 -14.27
CA ASP A 56 9.52 -18.73 -13.03
C ASP A 56 8.29 -17.94 -12.55
N VAL A 57 8.34 -16.60 -12.58
CA VAL A 57 7.19 -15.75 -12.24
C VAL A 57 6.06 -15.92 -13.26
N VAL A 58 6.40 -15.88 -14.55
CA VAL A 58 5.45 -16.02 -15.66
C VAL A 58 4.74 -17.38 -15.61
N SER A 59 5.48 -18.46 -15.39
CA SER A 59 4.95 -19.82 -15.31
C SER A 59 4.10 -20.02 -14.05
N ALA A 60 4.53 -19.51 -12.89
CA ALA A 60 3.76 -19.56 -11.65
C ALA A 60 2.42 -18.82 -11.80
N LEU A 61 2.43 -17.62 -12.37
CA LEU A 61 1.22 -16.84 -12.64
C LEU A 61 0.30 -17.56 -13.63
N LYS A 62 0.84 -18.07 -14.76
CA LYS A 62 0.07 -18.83 -15.75
C LYS A 62 -0.56 -20.07 -15.13
N ASN A 63 0.17 -20.81 -14.30
CA ASN A 63 -0.32 -22.02 -13.64
C ASN A 63 -1.39 -21.70 -12.59
N LYS A 64 -1.28 -20.58 -11.87
CA LYS A 64 -2.32 -20.11 -10.95
C LYS A 64 -3.59 -19.74 -11.70
N LEU A 65 -3.50 -18.92 -12.76
CA LEU A 65 -4.67 -18.48 -13.53
C LEU A 65 -5.41 -19.61 -14.25
N LYS A 66 -4.74 -20.73 -14.53
CA LYS A 66 -5.37 -21.92 -15.12
C LYS A 66 -6.21 -22.74 -14.12
N LYS A 67 -6.01 -22.56 -12.82
CA LYS A 67 -6.74 -23.34 -11.80
C LYS A 67 -8.14 -22.79 -11.64
N GLN A 68 -9.15 -23.66 -11.71
CA GLN A 68 -10.56 -23.27 -11.55
C GLN A 68 -10.82 -22.63 -10.17
N SER A 69 -10.12 -23.05 -9.13
CA SER A 69 -10.18 -22.44 -7.80
C SER A 69 -9.69 -21.00 -7.73
N THR A 70 -9.00 -20.51 -8.76
CA THR A 70 -8.54 -19.12 -8.87
C THR A 70 -9.59 -18.22 -9.53
N ALA A 71 -10.60 -18.80 -10.19
CA ALA A 71 -11.67 -18.05 -10.85
C ALA A 71 -12.77 -17.55 -9.89
N THR A 72 -12.79 -18.01 -8.64
CA THR A 72 -13.74 -17.60 -7.61
C THR A 72 -13.09 -16.63 -6.60
N GLY A 73 -13.87 -15.68 -6.08
CA GLY A 73 -13.40 -14.72 -5.09
C GLY A 73 -12.31 -13.76 -5.60
N ASP A 74 -11.28 -13.53 -4.79
CA ASP A 74 -10.14 -12.65 -5.09
C ASP A 74 -8.95 -13.39 -5.76
N GLY A 75 -9.12 -14.65 -6.17
CA GLY A 75 -8.03 -15.53 -6.62
C GLY A 75 -7.20 -14.95 -7.76
N VAL A 76 -7.86 -14.39 -8.79
CA VAL A 76 -7.17 -13.74 -9.92
C VAL A 76 -6.34 -12.55 -9.44
N ALA A 77 -6.93 -11.64 -8.65
CA ALA A 77 -6.25 -10.47 -8.13
C ALA A 77 -5.04 -10.87 -7.26
N ARG A 78 -5.20 -11.90 -6.42
CA ARG A 78 -4.13 -12.42 -5.58
C ARG A 78 -3.02 -13.09 -6.36
N ALA A 79 -3.33 -13.75 -7.48
CA ALA A 79 -2.32 -14.31 -8.38
C ALA A 79 -1.43 -13.21 -8.98
N PHE A 80 -2.02 -12.09 -9.43
CA PHE A 80 -1.27 -10.94 -9.92
C PHE A 80 -0.53 -10.22 -8.79
N LEU A 81 -1.13 -10.06 -7.61
CA LEU A 81 -0.46 -9.49 -6.44
C LEU A 81 0.80 -10.27 -6.07
N ARG A 82 0.74 -11.60 -6.10
CA ARG A 82 1.88 -12.47 -5.85
C ARG A 82 2.95 -12.35 -6.93
N ALA A 83 2.56 -12.19 -8.20
CA ALA A 83 3.51 -11.91 -9.28
C ALA A 83 4.20 -10.56 -9.08
N GLN A 84 3.46 -9.51 -8.69
CA GLN A 84 4.04 -8.21 -8.35
C GLN A 84 5.00 -8.31 -7.16
N ALA A 85 4.64 -9.07 -6.12
CA ALA A 85 5.49 -9.27 -4.96
C ALA A 85 6.77 -10.04 -5.32
N ALA A 86 6.71 -10.99 -6.25
CA ALA A 86 7.88 -11.71 -6.75
C ALA A 86 8.80 -10.82 -7.60
N LEU A 87 8.25 -9.89 -8.38
CA LEU A 87 9.02 -9.00 -9.24
C LEU A 87 9.66 -7.83 -8.48
N PHE A 88 8.91 -7.22 -7.57
CA PHE A 88 9.33 -5.98 -6.91
C PHE A 88 9.62 -6.14 -5.42
N GLY A 89 9.37 -7.31 -4.82
CA GLY A 89 9.47 -7.51 -3.36
C GLY A 89 10.87 -7.26 -2.76
N SER A 90 11.92 -7.42 -3.57
CA SER A 90 13.31 -7.10 -3.20
C SER A 90 13.55 -5.61 -2.93
N TYR A 91 12.59 -4.72 -3.23
CA TYR A 91 12.71 -3.30 -2.94
C TYR A 91 12.96 -3.01 -1.45
N ARG A 92 12.43 -3.88 -0.56
CA ARG A 92 12.67 -3.79 0.89
C ARG A 92 14.15 -3.87 1.25
N ASP A 93 14.90 -4.71 0.54
CA ASP A 93 16.32 -4.95 0.78
C ASP A 93 17.18 -3.76 0.30
N ALA A 94 16.63 -2.95 -0.61
CA ALA A 94 17.26 -1.75 -1.14
C ALA A 94 16.98 -0.47 -0.32
N LEU A 95 16.13 -0.54 0.70
CA LEU A 95 15.90 0.57 1.63
C LEU A 95 17.12 0.76 2.54
N ARG A 96 17.63 1.99 2.62
CA ARG A 96 18.77 2.36 3.45
C ARG A 96 18.29 3.12 4.68
N TYR A 97 18.68 2.61 5.84
CA TYR A 97 18.36 3.19 7.14
C TYR A 97 19.66 3.74 7.74
N LYS A 98 19.72 5.05 7.90
CA LYS A 98 20.85 5.73 8.56
C LYS A 98 20.32 6.52 9.75
N PRO A 99 20.87 6.33 10.97
CA PRO A 99 20.42 7.08 12.14
C PRO A 99 20.57 8.59 11.93
N GLY A 100 19.48 9.33 12.12
CA GLY A 100 19.47 10.79 11.98
C GLY A 100 19.30 11.33 10.55
N GLU A 101 19.27 10.45 9.55
CA GLU A 101 18.97 10.80 8.15
C GLU A 101 17.60 10.24 7.73
N PRO A 102 16.94 10.83 6.71
CA PRO A 102 15.76 10.23 6.12
C PRO A 102 16.12 8.86 5.50
N ILE A 103 15.15 7.95 5.51
CA ILE A 103 15.21 6.68 4.81
C ILE A 103 15.23 6.96 3.31
N THR A 104 16.17 6.32 2.62
CA THR A 104 16.37 6.46 1.17
C THR A 104 16.30 5.11 0.48
N PHE A 105 16.13 5.13 -0.84
CA PHE A 105 16.15 3.95 -1.69
C PHE A 105 17.46 3.89 -2.48
N CYS A 106 18.12 2.73 -2.50
CA CYS A 106 19.38 2.53 -3.20
C CYS A 106 19.16 1.69 -4.46
N GLU A 107 19.06 2.35 -5.61
CA GLU A 107 18.82 1.72 -6.92
C GLU A 107 19.86 0.66 -7.26
N GLU A 108 21.14 0.94 -7.00
CA GLU A 108 22.24 -0.01 -7.22
C GLU A 108 22.05 -1.32 -6.45
N SER A 109 21.55 -1.21 -5.21
CA SER A 109 21.27 -2.38 -4.37
C SER A 109 20.03 -3.13 -4.83
N PHE A 110 19.03 -2.42 -5.37
CA PHE A 110 17.81 -3.02 -5.88
C PHE A 110 18.06 -3.84 -7.15
N VAL A 111 18.83 -3.27 -8.08
CA VAL A 111 19.17 -3.90 -9.36
C VAL A 111 20.08 -5.13 -9.18
N LYS A 112 20.87 -5.17 -8.11
CA LYS A 112 21.80 -6.27 -7.84
C LYS A 112 21.06 -7.58 -7.55
N HIS A 113 20.95 -8.44 -8.56
CA HIS A 113 20.30 -9.74 -8.47
C HIS A 113 21.13 -10.85 -9.11
N ARG A 114 20.99 -12.10 -8.60
CA ARG A 114 21.76 -13.28 -9.07
C ARG A 114 21.38 -13.76 -10.47
N SER A 115 20.10 -13.59 -10.85
CA SER A 115 19.59 -13.92 -12.18
C SER A 115 19.76 -12.73 -13.11
N SER A 116 20.40 -12.94 -14.26
CA SER A 116 20.62 -11.93 -15.29
C SER A 116 19.31 -11.38 -15.86
N VAL A 117 18.31 -12.24 -16.08
CA VAL A 117 16.99 -11.83 -16.59
C VAL A 117 16.28 -10.91 -15.59
N MET A 118 16.28 -11.30 -14.31
CA MET A 118 15.71 -10.44 -13.26
C MET A 118 16.51 -9.14 -13.12
N LYS A 119 17.85 -9.19 -13.21
CA LYS A 119 18.68 -7.98 -13.20
C LYS A 119 18.27 -7.00 -14.30
N GLN A 120 18.14 -7.47 -15.55
CA GLN A 120 17.71 -6.66 -16.70
C GLN A 120 16.30 -6.09 -16.50
N PHE A 121 15.38 -6.90 -15.96
CA PHE A 121 14.04 -6.44 -15.60
C PHE A 121 14.10 -5.30 -14.57
N LEU A 122 14.91 -5.45 -13.50
CA LEU A 122 15.03 -4.45 -12.45
C LEU A 122 15.73 -3.17 -12.94
N GLU A 123 16.74 -3.28 -13.81
CA GLU A 123 17.37 -2.13 -14.51
C GLU A 123 16.32 -1.32 -15.28
N THR A 124 15.41 -2.00 -15.96
CA THR A 124 14.29 -1.34 -16.65
C THR A 124 13.29 -0.76 -15.66
N ALA A 125 12.95 -1.52 -14.60
CA ALA A 125 11.96 -1.15 -13.60
C ALA A 125 12.27 0.15 -12.86
N VAL A 126 13.54 0.38 -12.52
CA VAL A 126 13.99 1.61 -11.83
C VAL A 126 13.66 2.85 -12.65
N ASN A 127 13.62 2.74 -13.98
CA ASN A 127 13.33 3.86 -14.87
C ASN A 127 11.84 4.17 -15.00
N LEU A 128 10.96 3.23 -14.65
CA LEU A 128 9.51 3.34 -14.78
C LEU A 128 8.90 4.36 -13.81
N GLN A 129 7.94 5.15 -14.29
CA GLN A 129 7.30 6.17 -13.48
C GLN A 129 6.41 5.58 -12.38
N LEU A 130 5.65 4.52 -12.68
CA LEU A 130 4.86 3.73 -11.74
C LEU A 130 5.70 3.27 -10.57
N PHE A 131 6.90 2.76 -10.85
CA PHE A 131 7.79 2.26 -9.82
C PHE A 131 8.38 3.40 -8.98
N LYS A 132 8.82 4.50 -9.61
CA LYS A 132 9.28 5.70 -8.91
C LYS A 132 8.22 6.24 -7.95
N GLN A 133 6.98 6.43 -8.43
CA GLN A 133 5.87 6.90 -7.60
C GLN A 133 5.55 5.94 -6.45
N PHE A 134 5.62 4.64 -6.70
CA PHE A 134 5.46 3.64 -5.65
C PHE A 134 6.54 3.79 -4.56
N ILE A 135 7.81 3.87 -4.94
CA ILE A 135 8.93 4.02 -4.00
C ILE A 135 8.84 5.36 -3.26
N ASP A 136 8.62 6.46 -3.95
CA ASP A 136 8.46 7.79 -3.34
C ASP A 136 7.32 7.81 -2.33
N GLY A 137 6.18 7.19 -2.67
CA GLY A 137 5.04 7.04 -1.77
C GLY A 137 5.36 6.19 -0.53
N ARG A 138 6.20 5.15 -0.66
CA ARG A 138 6.68 4.34 0.47
C ARG A 138 7.65 5.13 1.34
N LEU A 139 8.63 5.81 0.74
CA LEU A 139 9.61 6.64 1.44
C LEU A 139 8.94 7.79 2.20
N ALA A 140 7.96 8.47 1.60
CA ALA A 140 7.21 9.54 2.26
C ALA A 140 6.48 9.05 3.51
N LYS A 141 5.89 7.84 3.48
CA LYS A 141 5.24 7.22 4.64
C LYS A 141 6.25 6.89 5.73
N LEU A 142 7.35 6.22 5.37
CA LEU A 142 8.40 5.81 6.31
C LEU A 142 9.06 7.02 6.99
N ASN A 143 9.38 8.06 6.22
CA ASN A 143 10.00 9.28 6.72
C ASN A 143 9.04 10.13 7.57
N ALA A 144 7.73 9.98 7.38
CA ALA A 144 6.72 10.52 8.29
C ALA A 144 6.54 9.70 9.59
N GLY A 145 7.36 8.66 9.81
CA GLY A 145 7.24 7.74 10.94
C GLY A 145 6.03 6.80 10.86
N ARG A 146 5.37 6.72 9.69
CA ARG A 146 4.23 5.83 9.46
C ARG A 146 4.71 4.57 8.76
N GLY A 147 4.54 3.43 9.43
CA GLY A 147 4.75 2.14 8.77
C GLY A 147 3.67 1.84 7.75
N PHE A 148 3.90 0.82 6.95
CA PHE A 148 2.90 0.28 6.05
C PHE A 148 2.65 -1.21 6.31
N SER A 149 1.39 -1.62 6.18
CA SER A 149 0.94 -3.00 6.39
C SER A 149 -0.26 -3.24 5.47
N ASP A 150 -0.02 -3.16 4.17
CA ASP A 150 -1.04 -3.46 3.17
C ASP A 150 -0.85 -4.86 2.58
N ILE A 151 -1.82 -5.27 1.78
CA ILE A 151 -1.90 -6.61 1.18
C ILE A 151 -0.65 -6.99 0.38
N PHE A 152 0.04 -6.02 -0.23
CA PHE A 152 1.26 -6.27 -0.98
C PHE A 152 2.42 -6.63 -0.04
N GLU A 153 2.50 -5.93 1.09
CA GLU A 153 3.52 -6.16 2.11
C GLU A 153 3.33 -7.49 2.84
N GLU A 154 2.08 -7.89 3.04
CA GLU A 154 1.73 -9.23 3.52
C GLU A 154 2.17 -10.30 2.52
N GLU A 155 1.87 -10.11 1.23
CA GLU A 155 2.24 -11.08 0.18
C GLU A 155 3.77 -11.22 0.03
N ILE A 156 4.54 -10.14 0.16
CA ILE A 156 6.01 -10.23 0.20
C ILE A 156 6.48 -11.09 1.37
N THR A 157 5.88 -10.91 2.54
CA THR A 157 6.25 -11.62 3.77
C THR A 157 5.87 -13.10 3.69
N SER A 158 4.65 -13.41 3.22
CA SER A 158 4.17 -14.79 3.04
C SER A 158 4.84 -15.50 1.87
N GLY A 159 5.26 -14.76 0.84
CA GLY A 159 5.91 -15.29 -0.35
C GLY A 159 7.43 -15.49 -0.21
N GLY A 160 8.05 -14.91 0.81
CA GLY A 160 9.50 -15.02 1.02
C GLY A 160 10.33 -14.36 -0.08
N PHE A 161 9.80 -13.32 -0.73
CA PHE A 161 10.43 -12.69 -1.90
C PHE A 161 11.54 -11.68 -1.54
N CYS A 162 11.83 -11.45 -0.26
CA CYS A 162 12.99 -10.69 0.20
C CYS A 162 14.19 -11.60 0.49
N GLY A 163 15.37 -11.23 0.02
CA GLY A 163 16.59 -12.01 0.15
C GLY A 163 17.21 -11.87 1.53
N GLY A 164 17.11 -12.92 2.36
CA GLY A 164 18.11 -13.23 3.40
C GLY A 164 18.25 -12.29 4.61
N SER A 165 17.53 -11.18 4.71
CA SER A 165 17.46 -10.41 5.97
C SER A 165 16.09 -9.76 6.15
N PRO A 166 15.17 -10.42 6.88
CA PRO A 166 13.93 -9.79 7.33
C PRO A 166 14.17 -8.55 8.22
N ARG A 167 15.43 -8.28 8.60
CA ARG A 167 15.76 -7.44 9.74
C ARG A 167 15.62 -5.95 9.47
N SER A 168 15.95 -5.38 8.31
CA SER A 168 15.96 -3.90 8.20
C SER A 168 14.57 -3.28 8.38
N TYR A 169 13.58 -3.73 7.61
CA TYR A 169 12.20 -3.24 7.72
C TYR A 169 11.51 -3.73 8.99
N GLN A 170 11.62 -5.02 9.36
CA GLN A 170 10.98 -5.50 10.60
C GLN A 170 11.59 -4.87 11.85
N GLN A 171 12.88 -4.58 11.87
CA GLN A 171 13.56 -3.89 12.98
C GLN A 171 13.23 -2.41 13.00
N TRP A 172 13.06 -1.75 11.86
CA TRP A 172 12.48 -0.40 11.81
C TRP A 172 11.05 -0.40 12.35
N VAL A 173 10.17 -1.31 11.87
CA VAL A 173 8.79 -1.43 12.34
C VAL A 173 8.75 -1.69 13.84
N TYR A 174 9.61 -2.59 14.35
CA TYR A 174 9.71 -2.86 15.78
C TYR A 174 10.17 -1.64 16.57
N THR A 175 11.22 -0.96 16.11
CA THR A 175 11.76 0.26 16.75
C THR A 175 10.74 1.40 16.76
N VAL A 176 9.99 1.56 15.68
CA VAL A 176 9.00 2.63 15.52
C VAL A 176 7.68 2.32 16.21
N LYS A 177 7.20 1.06 16.16
CA LYS A 177 5.99 0.64 16.88
C LYS A 177 6.19 0.57 18.40
N LYS A 178 7.39 0.22 18.89
CA LYS A 178 7.73 0.34 20.32
C LYS A 178 8.14 1.77 20.72
N GLY A 179 8.59 2.58 19.77
CA GLY A 179 9.25 3.88 20.01
C GLY A 179 8.45 5.09 19.54
N GLY A 180 7.11 5.08 19.66
CA GLY A 180 6.21 6.22 19.34
C GLY A 180 6.50 7.54 20.08
N ALA A 181 7.61 7.65 20.82
CA ALA A 181 8.08 8.82 21.54
C ALA A 181 9.37 9.46 20.99
N LEU A 182 10.05 8.88 19.98
CA LEU A 182 11.42 9.29 19.61
C LEU A 182 11.58 10.04 18.28
N PHE A 183 10.50 10.28 17.52
CA PHE A 183 10.56 11.12 16.31
C PHE A 183 10.69 12.64 16.60
N ASN A 184 10.82 13.04 17.87
CA ASN A 184 11.15 14.42 18.24
C ASN A 184 12.66 14.72 18.28
N THR A 185 13.51 13.76 17.90
CA THR A 185 14.98 13.87 18.04
C THR A 185 15.62 14.85 17.03
N ALA A 186 14.90 15.26 15.98
CA ALA A 186 15.38 16.28 15.04
C ALA A 186 15.11 17.74 15.48
N VAL A 187 14.35 17.97 16.57
CA VAL A 187 14.09 19.33 17.10
C VAL A 187 14.93 19.63 18.36
N THR A 188 15.70 18.67 18.86
CA THR A 188 16.48 18.82 20.10
C THR A 188 17.95 19.23 19.90
N LYS A 189 18.41 19.43 18.66
CA LYS A 189 19.77 19.91 18.33
C LYS A 189 19.82 21.36 17.82
N ALA A 190 18.96 22.25 18.32
CA ALA A 190 19.18 23.69 18.22
C ALA A 190 19.65 24.24 19.58
N THR A 191 20.62 25.16 19.53
CA THR A 191 21.32 25.84 20.64
C THR A 191 20.41 26.18 21.83
N PRO A 192 20.88 26.14 23.10
CA PRO A 192 20.04 26.29 24.30
C PRO A 192 19.09 27.49 24.32
N ALA A 193 19.48 28.60 23.67
CA ALA A 193 18.65 29.79 23.52
C ALA A 193 17.37 29.58 22.70
N VAL A 194 17.43 28.77 21.63
CA VAL A 194 16.28 28.49 20.75
C VAL A 194 15.27 27.58 21.45
N ARG A 195 15.74 26.69 22.34
CA ARG A 195 14.89 25.81 23.17
C ARG A 195 14.08 26.62 24.19
N THR A 196 14.68 27.64 24.79
CA THR A 196 13.98 28.55 25.71
C THR A 196 12.97 29.40 24.95
N ALA A 197 13.34 29.97 23.80
CA ALA A 197 12.44 30.76 22.96
C ALA A 197 11.23 29.96 22.44
N TYR A 198 11.42 28.72 21.97
CA TYR A 198 10.32 27.86 21.52
C TYR A 198 9.39 27.43 22.67
N LYS A 199 9.96 27.13 23.85
CA LYS A 199 9.15 26.82 25.05
C LYS A 199 8.37 28.03 25.55
N PHE A 200 8.95 29.23 25.50
CA PHE A 200 8.29 30.47 25.86
C PHE A 200 7.20 30.84 24.84
N ALA A 201 7.46 30.72 23.55
CA ALA A 201 6.46 30.96 22.50
C ALA A 201 5.28 29.97 22.57
N LYS A 202 5.56 28.69 22.83
CA LYS A 202 4.53 27.66 22.96
C LYS A 202 3.72 27.78 24.27
N SER A 203 4.32 28.24 25.37
CA SER A 203 3.57 28.55 26.59
C SER A 203 2.73 29.82 26.42
N HIS A 204 3.25 30.87 25.77
CA HIS A 204 2.52 32.10 25.50
C HIS A 204 1.34 31.89 24.54
N ALA A 205 1.49 31.04 23.52
CA ALA A 205 0.38 30.69 22.62
C ALA A 205 -0.73 29.88 23.31
N ARG A 206 -0.38 29.04 24.30
CA ARG A 206 -1.38 28.28 25.10
C ARG A 206 -2.09 29.15 26.13
N LEU A 207 -1.43 30.20 26.63
CA LEU A 207 -2.03 31.18 27.53
C LEU A 207 -2.92 32.17 26.76
N GLY A 208 -2.48 32.67 25.60
CA GLY A 208 -3.27 33.55 24.74
C GLY A 208 -4.56 32.89 24.20
N LEU A 209 -4.51 31.60 23.87
CA LEU A 209 -5.71 30.85 23.45
C LEU A 209 -6.70 30.60 24.61
N LYS A 210 -6.23 30.55 25.86
CA LYS A 210 -7.11 30.46 27.03
C LYS A 210 -7.76 31.80 27.37
N GLU A 211 -7.05 32.90 27.17
CA GLU A 211 -7.53 34.26 27.46
C GLU A 211 -8.54 34.76 26.42
N VAL A 212 -8.38 34.41 25.14
CA VAL A 212 -9.40 34.68 24.11
C VAL A 212 -10.62 33.79 24.29
N LYS A 213 -10.44 32.55 24.76
CA LYS A 213 -11.55 31.62 25.03
C LYS A 213 -12.36 31.98 26.28
N SER A 214 -11.79 32.69 27.25
CA SER A 214 -12.55 33.25 28.39
C SER A 214 -13.26 34.56 28.02
N ARG A 215 -12.72 35.36 27.10
CA ARG A 215 -13.40 36.56 26.56
C ARG A 215 -14.57 36.25 25.62
N LEU A 216 -14.55 35.11 24.92
CA LEU A 216 -15.62 34.68 24.01
C LEU A 216 -16.83 34.02 24.74
N ARG A 217 -16.69 33.65 26.03
CA ARG A 217 -17.80 33.04 26.80
C ARG A 217 -18.73 34.03 27.50
N HIS A 218 -18.48 35.34 27.39
CA HIS A 218 -19.28 36.37 28.06
C HIS A 218 -20.16 37.23 27.15
N LYS A 219 -20.31 36.85 25.87
CA LYS A 219 -21.10 37.65 24.91
C LYS A 219 -22.01 36.77 24.06
N ASP A 220 -22.78 35.90 24.71
CA ASP A 220 -23.96 35.25 24.12
C ASP A 220 -25.05 35.22 25.21
N ASN A 221 -25.76 36.33 25.35
CA ASN A 221 -27.08 36.47 25.99
C ASN A 221 -27.55 37.91 25.79
N GLU A 222 -28.14 38.20 24.63
CA GLU A 222 -29.35 39.03 24.51
C GLU A 222 -29.86 38.99 23.06
N GLU A 223 -31.18 38.91 22.98
CA GLU A 223 -32.08 38.74 21.84
C GLU A 223 -31.97 39.96 20.88
N ASP A 224 -32.45 40.02 19.63
CA ASP A 224 -33.74 39.62 19.09
C ASP A 224 -33.86 40.05 17.60
N TYR A 225 -34.88 39.52 16.92
CA TYR A 225 -35.56 39.97 15.69
C TYR A 225 -34.83 40.06 14.33
N GLY A 226 -35.42 39.37 13.34
CA GLY A 226 -35.88 40.06 12.12
C GLY A 226 -35.34 39.61 10.76
N THR A 227 -36.19 38.87 10.04
CA THR A 227 -36.52 39.04 8.61
C THR A 227 -35.62 38.43 7.51
N CYS A 228 -36.33 37.75 6.60
CA CYS A 228 -35.96 37.15 5.32
C CYS A 228 -35.03 37.95 4.40
N SER A 229 -34.14 37.25 3.67
CA SER A 229 -34.10 37.27 2.20
C SER A 229 -33.16 36.18 1.66
N GLY A 230 -33.55 35.52 0.56
CA GLY A 230 -32.88 34.34 0.02
C GLY A 230 -31.72 34.61 -0.94
N LEU A 231 -30.88 33.59 -1.12
CA LEU A 231 -30.27 33.27 -2.41
C LEU A 231 -29.86 31.80 -2.46
N VAL A 232 -30.33 31.11 -3.49
CA VAL A 232 -30.07 29.73 -3.85
C VAL A 232 -28.63 29.57 -4.34
N GLN A 233 -27.93 28.50 -3.95
CA GLN A 233 -27.14 27.67 -4.88
C GLN A 233 -26.70 26.32 -4.28
N TYR A 234 -26.79 25.31 -5.13
CA TYR A 234 -26.75 23.86 -4.90
C TYR A 234 -25.35 23.29 -4.56
N THR A 235 -25.30 22.32 -3.64
CA THR A 235 -24.31 21.22 -3.63
C THR A 235 -24.93 19.95 -3.03
N PRO A 236 -24.78 18.77 -3.66
CA PRO A 236 -25.28 17.51 -3.09
C PRO A 236 -24.22 16.89 -2.16
N VAL A 237 -24.61 16.68 -0.90
CA VAL A 237 -23.82 15.93 0.09
C VAL A 237 -24.50 14.58 0.30
N TYR A 238 -23.86 13.50 -0.16
CA TYR A 238 -24.20 12.15 0.30
C TYR A 238 -23.77 12.03 1.77
N THR A 239 -24.76 12.01 2.66
CA THR A 239 -24.57 11.74 4.08
C THR A 239 -24.76 10.24 4.30
N LEU A 240 -23.70 9.53 4.71
CA LEU A 240 -23.79 8.13 5.11
C LEU A 240 -24.35 8.08 6.54
N HIS A 241 -25.56 7.55 6.66
CA HIS A 241 -26.22 7.27 7.93
C HIS A 241 -25.44 6.25 8.76
N HIS A 242 -25.12 6.62 10.00
CA HIS A 242 -24.65 5.70 11.04
C HIS A 242 -25.83 5.46 11.98
N GLU A 243 -26.46 4.28 11.91
CA GLU A 243 -27.38 3.84 12.95
C GLU A 243 -26.62 3.32 14.16
N ARG A 244 -27.19 3.60 15.33
CA ARG A 244 -26.70 3.27 16.67
C ARG A 244 -27.86 2.64 17.44
N GLY A 245 -27.63 1.47 18.00
CA GLY A 245 -28.39 0.84 19.08
C GLY A 245 -27.65 -0.44 19.48
N GLU A 246 -26.82 -0.46 20.54
CA GLU A 246 -27.17 -0.69 21.96
C GLU A 246 -28.13 -1.90 22.14
N THR A 247 -27.83 -2.94 22.92
CA THR A 247 -27.61 -2.86 24.38
C THR A 247 -27.03 -4.16 24.98
N ARG A 248 -26.16 -3.99 26.00
CA ARG A 248 -25.77 -4.84 27.16
C ARG A 248 -26.10 -6.35 27.19
N GLU A 249 -25.07 -7.14 27.57
CA GLU A 249 -25.15 -8.05 28.72
C GLU A 249 -23.81 -8.10 29.50
N LYS A 250 -23.92 -8.04 30.83
CA LYS A 250 -22.86 -8.34 31.81
C LYS A 250 -23.17 -9.72 32.38
N GLN A 251 -22.21 -10.64 32.47
CA GLN A 251 -22.09 -11.53 33.65
C GLN A 251 -20.75 -12.25 33.73
N LYS A 252 -20.34 -12.49 34.98
CA LYS A 252 -19.07 -13.00 35.50
C LYS A 252 -18.99 -14.54 35.49
N LEU A 253 -17.74 -15.03 35.50
CA LEU A 253 -17.18 -16.25 36.10
C LEU A 253 -18.07 -17.51 36.29
N SER A 254 -17.55 -18.64 35.79
CA SER A 254 -17.29 -19.83 36.62
C SER A 254 -16.36 -20.82 35.91
N GLN A 255 -15.32 -21.27 36.62
CA GLN A 255 -14.47 -22.42 36.30
C GLN A 255 -15.32 -23.71 36.25
N ALA A 256 -15.00 -24.62 35.33
CA ALA A 256 -15.30 -26.04 35.51
C ALA A 256 -14.27 -26.91 34.79
N HIS A 257 -13.53 -27.62 35.63
CA HIS A 257 -12.62 -28.72 35.36
C HIS A 257 -13.43 -29.91 34.79
N LEU A 258 -13.02 -30.54 33.67
CA LEU A 258 -13.38 -31.94 33.45
C LEU A 258 -12.37 -32.73 32.60
N LYS A 259 -12.08 -33.91 33.15
CA LYS A 259 -11.04 -34.89 32.82
C LYS A 259 -11.28 -35.58 31.47
N ARG A 260 -10.20 -35.90 30.75
CA ARG A 260 -10.15 -36.97 29.73
C ARG A 260 -9.99 -38.33 30.42
N PRO A 261 -10.69 -39.40 29.99
CA PRO A 261 -10.29 -40.76 30.29
C PRO A 261 -9.61 -41.43 29.09
N HIS A 262 -8.54 -42.16 29.39
CA HIS A 262 -7.92 -43.22 28.60
C HIS A 262 -8.78 -44.50 28.64
N LYS A 263 -8.80 -45.27 27.53
CA LYS A 263 -8.96 -46.75 27.40
C LYS A 263 -8.80 -47.08 25.90
N SER A 264 -7.69 -47.67 25.43
CA SER A 264 -7.33 -49.10 25.35
C SER A 264 -8.42 -50.01 24.75
N LEU A 265 -8.12 -50.63 23.60
CA LEU A 265 -8.45 -52.03 23.30
C LEU A 265 -7.57 -52.53 22.16
N ASP A 266 -7.13 -53.77 22.35
CA ASP A 266 -6.16 -54.59 21.63
C ASP A 266 -6.90 -55.76 20.92
N GLY A 267 -6.24 -56.39 19.94
CA GLY A 267 -6.62 -57.65 19.29
C GLY A 267 -7.43 -57.51 17.98
N THR A 268 -7.21 -58.29 16.91
CA THR A 268 -6.39 -59.48 16.67
C THR A 268 -6.26 -59.67 15.15
N LEU A 269 -5.15 -60.29 14.74
CA LEU A 269 -4.82 -60.75 13.38
C LEU A 269 -5.70 -61.93 12.94
N GLU A 270 -6.17 -61.89 11.70
CA GLU A 270 -6.16 -62.98 10.71
C GLU A 270 -6.10 -62.38 9.30
#